data_AF-A0A7V9BJ27-F1
#
_entry.id   AF-A0A7V9BJ27-F1
#
_cell.length_a   1.000
_cell.length_b   1.000
_cell.length_c   1.000
_cell.angle_alpha   90.00
_cell.angle_beta   90.00
_cell.angle_gamma   90.00
#
_symmetry.space_group_name_H-M   'P 1'
#
loop_
_entity.id
_entity.type
_entity.pdbx_description
1 polymer ?
#
loop_
_entity_poly.entity_id
_entity_poly.type
_entity_poly.pdbx_seq_one_letter_code
_entity_poly.pdbx_strand_id
1 'polypeptide(L)'
;TIYYAQRMGIESPLPMVPSLALGTGDVTLMELTAAYTAFANRGTTSMPRLFTRVEDSSGETIFLNHERHTKAITEATAYMMSSMLSDVISGGTGTGVRHDGFRLPAAGKTGTTDDYADAWFIGYTPRVVTGVWFGLDTPAPIMTRGFGGTVAAPAWARFMKAATRGAGPDWYEMPSDVEKVAICRLSGARATPSCQHHYVPVALPVPATGVAAVGYVAPAAGLPPSEPSVYDELFAVGTISAELCPMHTPSPAYGGFVGSTLEASTTLTVDAAARRVVLEQVVGSDGVSRLVVKKKH
;
A
#
# COMPACT_ATOMS: atom_id res chain seq x y z
N THR A 1 -14.89 2.91 -16.05
CA THR A 1 -13.55 2.82 -16.66
C THR A 1 -13.37 3.75 -17.84
N ILE A 2 -14.11 3.58 -18.95
CA ILE A 2 -13.93 4.37 -20.19
C ILE A 2 -13.98 5.88 -19.96
N TYR A 3 -14.97 6.36 -19.20
CA TYR A 3 -15.08 7.79 -18.85
C TYR A 3 -13.77 8.38 -18.26
N TYR A 4 -13.17 7.70 -17.27
CA TYR A 4 -11.93 8.19 -16.66
C TYR A 4 -10.73 8.02 -17.58
N ALA A 5 -10.66 6.93 -18.35
CA ALA A 5 -9.61 6.73 -19.34
C ALA A 5 -9.57 7.88 -20.37
N GLN A 6 -10.73 8.28 -20.88
CA GLN A 6 -10.87 9.41 -21.80
C GLN A 6 -10.49 10.74 -21.15
N ARG A 7 -10.90 10.99 -19.89
CA ARG A 7 -10.44 12.18 -19.14
C ARG A 7 -8.92 12.19 -18.88
N MET A 8 -8.30 11.01 -18.84
CA MET A 8 -6.85 10.84 -18.76
C MET A 8 -6.15 10.94 -20.12
N GLY A 9 -6.87 11.26 -21.20
CA GLY A 9 -6.26 11.51 -22.52
C GLY A 9 -6.09 10.28 -23.40
N ILE A 10 -6.77 9.17 -23.09
CA ILE A 10 -6.89 8.03 -24.02
C ILE A 10 -7.98 8.37 -25.04
N GLU A 11 -7.60 8.55 -26.30
CA GLU A 11 -8.48 8.87 -27.42
C GLU A 11 -8.85 7.62 -28.22
N SER A 12 -7.99 6.60 -28.19
CA SER A 12 -8.22 5.28 -28.78
C SER A 12 -9.57 4.67 -28.36
N PRO A 13 -10.28 4.00 -29.28
CA PRO A 13 -11.58 3.42 -28.99
C PRO A 13 -11.45 2.24 -28.03
N LEU A 14 -12.08 2.36 -26.85
CA LEU A 14 -12.05 1.31 -25.83
C LEU A 14 -13.31 0.42 -25.90
N PRO A 15 -13.16 -0.92 -25.89
CA PRO A 15 -14.29 -1.83 -25.97
C PRO A 15 -15.10 -1.84 -24.65
N MET A 16 -16.43 -1.84 -24.76
CA MET A 16 -17.35 -1.94 -23.62
C MET A 16 -17.54 -3.38 -23.16
N VAL A 17 -16.46 -4.00 -22.70
CA VAL A 17 -16.43 -5.41 -22.28
C VAL A 17 -15.81 -5.54 -20.88
N PRO A 18 -16.18 -6.57 -20.09
CA PRO A 18 -15.58 -6.79 -18.77
C PRO A 18 -14.07 -6.97 -18.82
N SER A 19 -13.54 -7.59 -19.88
CA SER A 19 -12.10 -7.81 -20.06
C SER A 19 -11.28 -6.52 -20.21
N LEU A 20 -11.93 -5.36 -20.43
CA LEU A 20 -11.24 -4.07 -20.41
C LEU A 20 -10.51 -3.82 -19.08
N ALA A 21 -11.04 -4.35 -17.96
CA ALA A 21 -10.37 -4.28 -16.66
C ALA A 21 -9.02 -5.02 -16.62
N LEU A 22 -8.80 -5.98 -17.53
CA LEU A 22 -7.55 -6.73 -17.70
C LEU A 22 -6.63 -6.11 -18.77
N GLY A 23 -7.06 -5.04 -19.45
CA GLY A 23 -6.26 -4.34 -20.45
C GLY A 23 -6.42 -4.82 -21.89
N THR A 24 -7.57 -5.42 -22.26
CA THR A 24 -7.85 -5.84 -23.66
C THR A 24 -8.21 -4.68 -24.61
N GLY A 25 -7.92 -3.43 -24.23
CA GLY A 25 -8.18 -2.27 -25.07
C GLY A 25 -6.88 -1.79 -25.70
N ASP A 26 -6.87 -1.65 -27.02
CA ASP A 26 -5.68 -1.19 -27.74
C ASP A 26 -5.50 0.31 -27.56
N VAL A 27 -4.29 0.71 -27.17
CA VAL A 27 -3.90 2.11 -26.98
C VAL A 27 -2.47 2.29 -27.45
N THR A 28 -2.12 3.51 -27.88
CA THR A 28 -0.73 3.81 -28.20
C THR A 28 0.10 3.96 -26.93
N LEU A 29 1.40 3.67 -27.02
CA LEU A 29 2.35 3.91 -25.91
C LEU A 29 2.33 5.39 -25.47
N MET A 30 2.15 6.31 -26.43
CA MET A 30 2.08 7.75 -26.17
C MET A 30 0.87 8.10 -25.31
N GLU A 31 -0.33 7.62 -25.66
CA GLU A 31 -1.56 7.86 -24.88
C GLU A 31 -1.47 7.25 -23.49
N LEU A 32 -1.00 6.00 -23.38
CA LEU A 32 -0.90 5.33 -22.09
C LEU A 32 0.12 6.03 -21.18
N THR A 33 1.25 6.48 -21.74
CA THR A 33 2.25 7.26 -20.99
C THR A 33 1.68 8.62 -20.56
N ALA A 34 0.95 9.30 -21.45
CA ALA A 34 0.28 10.55 -21.15
C ALA A 34 -0.76 10.39 -20.03
N ALA A 35 -1.53 9.29 -20.01
CA ALA A 35 -2.51 9.03 -18.96
C ALA A 35 -1.88 8.96 -17.56
N TYR A 36 -0.66 8.44 -17.43
CA TYR A 36 0.05 8.38 -16.15
C TYR A 36 0.47 9.75 -15.63
N THR A 37 0.48 10.80 -16.47
CA THR A 37 0.67 12.18 -16.01
C THR A 37 -0.43 12.62 -15.05
N ALA A 38 -1.65 12.08 -15.16
CA ALA A 38 -2.71 12.35 -14.21
C ALA A 38 -2.30 11.98 -12.77
N PHE A 39 -1.59 10.86 -12.58
CA PHE A 39 -1.09 10.50 -11.25
C PHE A 39 0.15 11.31 -10.88
N ALA A 40 1.10 11.43 -11.82
CA ALA A 40 2.35 12.13 -11.59
C ALA A 40 2.19 13.62 -11.27
N ASN A 41 1.11 14.22 -11.77
CA ASN A 41 0.79 15.65 -11.66
C ASN A 41 -0.52 15.87 -10.88
N ARG A 42 -0.69 15.14 -9.76
CA ARG A 42 -1.69 15.45 -8.71
C ARG A 42 -3.14 15.52 -9.22
N GLY A 43 -3.46 14.69 -10.21
CA GLY A 43 -4.79 14.56 -10.82
C GLY A 43 -4.99 15.31 -12.13
N THR A 44 -3.96 16.00 -12.64
CA THR A 44 -4.04 16.77 -13.89
C THR A 44 -3.25 16.10 -15.02
N THR A 45 -3.96 15.61 -16.02
CA THR A 45 -3.36 15.08 -17.25
C THR A 45 -2.75 16.19 -18.07
N SER A 46 -1.58 15.94 -18.66
CA SER A 46 -0.93 16.84 -19.64
C SER A 46 -0.71 16.09 -20.95
N MET A 47 -1.23 16.64 -22.05
CA MET A 47 -1.08 16.01 -23.36
C MET A 47 0.32 16.25 -23.94
N PRO A 48 0.95 15.21 -24.54
CA PRO A 48 2.27 15.35 -25.14
C PRO A 48 2.21 16.27 -26.37
N ARG A 49 3.28 17.05 -26.56
CA ARG A 49 3.46 17.96 -27.71
C ARG A 49 4.82 17.70 -28.32
N LEU A 50 4.87 17.53 -29.65
CA LEU A 50 6.13 17.34 -30.38
C LEU A 50 6.87 18.66 -30.64
N PHE A 51 6.15 19.77 -30.70
CA PHE A 51 6.69 21.11 -30.93
C PHE A 51 5.90 22.13 -30.13
N THR A 52 6.55 23.22 -29.74
CA THR A 52 5.95 24.31 -28.94
C THR A 52 5.55 25.50 -29.80
N ARG A 53 6.34 25.84 -30.83
CA ARG A 53 6.12 27.01 -31.68
C ARG A 53 6.71 26.80 -33.07
N VAL A 54 6.11 27.43 -34.07
CA VAL A 54 6.62 27.53 -35.45
C VAL A 54 6.81 29.01 -35.76
N GLU A 55 8.00 29.38 -36.20
CA GLU A 55 8.39 30.75 -36.56
C GLU A 55 8.79 30.82 -38.04
N ASP A 56 8.61 31.99 -38.65
CA ASP A 56 9.15 32.28 -39.98
C ASP A 56 10.63 32.74 -39.91
N SER A 57 11.21 33.08 -41.07
CA SER A 57 12.60 33.56 -41.14
C SER A 57 12.83 34.95 -40.52
N SER A 58 11.77 35.70 -40.26
CA SER A 58 11.82 37.00 -39.59
C SER A 58 11.69 36.89 -38.07
N GLY A 59 11.38 35.70 -37.55
CA GLY A 59 11.11 35.43 -36.14
C GLY A 59 9.63 35.65 -35.75
N GLU A 60 8.74 35.86 -36.72
CA GLU A 60 7.31 35.97 -36.46
C GLU A 60 6.71 34.59 -36.15
N THR A 61 5.93 34.51 -35.07
CA THR A 61 5.27 33.27 -34.66
C THR A 61 4.07 32.98 -35.56
N ILE A 62 4.20 31.97 -36.42
CA ILE A 62 3.10 31.49 -37.28
C ILE A 62 2.12 30.64 -36.46
N PHE A 63 2.64 29.84 -35.53
CA PHE A 63 1.82 28.92 -34.75
C PHE A 63 2.39 28.72 -33.35
N LEU A 64 1.51 28.74 -32.34
CA LEU A 64 1.84 28.46 -30.95
C LEU A 64 1.02 27.26 -30.47
N ASN A 65 1.71 26.20 -30.05
CA ASN A 65 1.07 24.99 -29.53
C ASN A 65 0.83 25.13 -28.02
N HIS A 66 -0.37 25.54 -27.62
CA HIS A 66 -0.70 25.72 -26.20
C HIS A 66 -0.73 24.41 -25.41
N GLU A 67 -0.38 24.48 -24.13
CA GLU A 67 -0.51 23.34 -23.22
C GLU A 67 -1.98 22.99 -23.00
N ARG A 68 -2.28 21.69 -23.04
CA ARG A 68 -3.61 21.18 -22.74
C ARG A 68 -3.54 20.37 -21.46
N HIS A 69 -4.14 20.92 -20.41
CA HIS A 69 -4.28 20.28 -19.11
C HIS A 69 -5.73 19.93 -18.84
N THR A 70 -5.97 18.75 -18.30
CA THR A 70 -7.31 18.31 -17.88
C THR A 70 -7.25 17.78 -16.46
N LYS A 71 -8.04 18.36 -15.55
CA LYS A 71 -8.24 17.78 -14.21
C LYS A 71 -9.06 16.51 -14.35
N ALA A 72 -8.38 15.36 -14.34
CA ALA A 72 -8.97 14.06 -14.60
C ALA A 72 -9.51 13.40 -13.32
N ILE A 73 -8.77 13.55 -12.22
CA ILE A 73 -9.09 12.97 -10.90
C ILE A 73 -8.74 13.96 -9.79
N THR A 74 -9.16 13.66 -8.55
CA THR A 74 -8.79 14.47 -7.38
C THR A 74 -7.33 14.23 -6.97
N GLU A 75 -6.74 15.19 -6.25
CA GLU A 75 -5.39 15.05 -5.72
C GLU A 75 -5.29 13.88 -4.73
N ALA A 76 -6.29 13.70 -3.85
CA ALA A 76 -6.40 12.52 -2.99
C ALA A 76 -6.35 11.20 -3.77
N THR A 77 -7.14 11.08 -4.84
CA THR A 77 -7.14 9.87 -5.69
C THR A 77 -5.77 9.65 -6.32
N ALA A 78 -5.16 10.71 -6.87
CA ALA A 78 -3.84 10.61 -7.46
C ALA A 78 -2.78 10.19 -6.44
N TYR A 79 -2.81 10.74 -5.21
CA TYR A 79 -1.87 10.41 -4.15
C TYR A 79 -2.01 8.95 -3.68
N MET A 80 -3.24 8.50 -3.40
CA MET A 80 -3.51 7.10 -3.01
C MET A 80 -3.08 6.13 -4.11
N MET A 81 -3.42 6.41 -5.38
CA MET A 81 -2.96 5.60 -6.52
C MET A 81 -1.44 5.56 -6.63
N SER A 82 -0.77 6.70 -6.41
CA SER A 82 0.68 6.79 -6.45
C SER A 82 1.34 5.96 -5.36
N SER A 83 0.75 5.91 -4.15
CA SER A 83 1.20 5.05 -3.06
C SER A 83 1.14 3.58 -3.45
N MET A 84 -0.01 3.10 -3.95
CA MET A 84 -0.17 1.72 -4.40
C MET A 84 0.78 1.37 -5.55
N LEU A 85 0.99 2.29 -6.49
CA LEU A 85 1.92 2.11 -7.61
C LEU A 85 3.40 2.14 -7.19
N SER A 86 3.73 2.78 -6.06
CA SER A 86 5.08 2.73 -5.47
C SER A 86 5.38 1.34 -4.88
N ASP A 87 4.38 0.67 -4.33
CA ASP A 87 4.53 -0.69 -3.78
C ASP A 87 4.83 -1.73 -4.87
N VAL A 88 4.29 -1.54 -6.08
CA VAL A 88 4.62 -2.36 -7.25
C VAL A 88 6.12 -2.37 -7.52
N ILE A 89 6.77 -1.20 -7.39
CA ILE A 89 8.22 -1.04 -7.59
C ILE A 89 9.00 -1.56 -6.39
N SER A 90 8.50 -1.32 -5.18
CA SER A 90 9.25 -1.56 -3.94
C SER A 90 9.24 -3.02 -3.50
N GLY A 91 8.12 -3.74 -3.70
CA GLY A 91 7.97 -5.15 -3.33
C GLY A 91 7.13 -5.99 -4.29
N GLY A 92 6.47 -5.39 -5.27
CA GLY A 92 5.61 -6.09 -6.23
C GLY A 92 6.30 -6.54 -7.52
N THR A 93 5.53 -6.58 -8.60
CA THR A 93 5.97 -7.09 -9.91
C THR A 93 7.02 -6.20 -10.60
N GLY A 94 7.18 -4.94 -10.17
CA GLY A 94 8.14 -3.97 -10.68
C GLY A 94 9.48 -3.94 -9.94
N THR A 95 9.75 -4.89 -9.03
CA THR A 95 10.99 -4.97 -8.23
C THR A 95 12.27 -4.98 -9.06
N GLY A 96 12.20 -5.37 -10.33
CA GLY A 96 13.29 -5.21 -11.31
C GLY A 96 13.87 -3.79 -11.37
N VAL A 97 13.05 -2.75 -11.11
CA VAL A 97 13.51 -1.36 -11.03
C VAL A 97 14.50 -1.16 -9.88
N ARG A 98 14.21 -1.73 -8.70
CA ARG A 98 15.09 -1.66 -7.53
C ARG A 98 16.31 -2.57 -7.72
N HIS A 99 16.16 -3.74 -8.31
CA HIS A 99 17.30 -4.61 -8.60
C HIS A 99 18.29 -3.97 -9.58
N ASP A 100 17.84 -3.22 -10.59
CA ASP A 100 18.71 -2.50 -11.52
C ASP A 100 19.27 -1.17 -10.93
N GLY A 101 19.05 -0.90 -9.65
CA GLY A 101 19.75 0.19 -8.94
C GLY A 101 19.07 1.56 -8.97
N PHE A 102 17.83 1.69 -9.47
CA PHE A 102 17.09 2.94 -9.35
C PHE A 102 16.56 3.12 -7.91
N ARG A 103 16.93 4.21 -7.25
CA ARG A 103 16.68 4.42 -5.79
C ARG A 103 15.78 5.60 -5.44
N LEU A 104 15.52 6.52 -6.37
CA LEU A 104 14.62 7.64 -6.10
C LEU A 104 13.18 7.15 -5.86
N PRO A 105 12.35 7.92 -5.14
CA PRO A 105 10.91 7.70 -5.06
C PRO A 105 10.31 7.65 -6.46
N ALA A 106 9.53 6.61 -6.74
CA ALA A 106 8.88 6.39 -8.02
C ALA A 106 7.68 5.47 -7.85
N ALA A 107 6.75 5.60 -8.79
CA ALA A 107 5.55 4.78 -8.89
C ALA A 107 5.42 4.25 -10.32
N GLY A 108 4.88 3.06 -10.49
CA GLY A 108 4.69 2.49 -11.83
C GLY A 108 4.00 1.15 -11.83
N LYS A 109 3.72 0.64 -13.04
CA LYS A 109 3.02 -0.62 -13.22
C LYS A 109 3.60 -1.42 -14.37
N THR A 110 3.71 -2.73 -14.16
CA THR A 110 4.01 -3.70 -15.20
C THR A 110 2.75 -4.08 -15.97
N GLY A 111 2.89 -4.29 -17.29
CA GLY A 111 1.91 -4.95 -18.15
C GLY A 111 2.57 -6.12 -18.90
N THR A 112 1.82 -7.19 -19.12
CA THR A 112 2.25 -8.34 -19.91
C THR A 112 1.02 -8.93 -20.57
N THR A 113 1.02 -9.01 -21.90
CA THR A 113 -0.07 -9.64 -22.65
C THR A 113 0.13 -11.16 -22.71
N ASP A 114 -0.90 -11.85 -23.20
CA ASP A 114 -0.87 -13.30 -23.38
C ASP A 114 0.32 -13.74 -24.25
N ASP A 115 0.79 -14.96 -24.02
CA ASP A 115 1.93 -15.56 -24.71
C ASP A 115 3.24 -14.74 -24.68
N TYR A 116 3.35 -13.76 -23.77
CA TYR A 116 4.49 -12.84 -23.68
C TYR A 116 4.72 -12.05 -24.98
N ALA A 117 3.64 -11.73 -25.70
CA ALA A 117 3.71 -10.96 -26.94
C ALA A 117 4.14 -9.50 -26.71
N ASP A 118 3.72 -8.92 -25.57
CA ASP A 118 4.06 -7.56 -25.18
C ASP A 118 4.49 -7.48 -23.72
N ALA A 119 5.54 -6.69 -23.49
CA ALA A 119 6.06 -6.38 -22.16
C ALA A 119 6.06 -4.85 -21.96
N TRP A 120 5.27 -4.38 -21.00
CA TRP A 120 5.09 -2.96 -20.72
C TRP A 120 5.61 -2.61 -19.32
N PHE A 121 6.15 -1.41 -19.20
CA PHE A 121 6.32 -0.75 -17.92
C PHE A 121 6.11 0.76 -18.07
N ILE A 122 5.09 1.29 -17.41
CA ILE A 122 4.87 2.73 -17.31
C ILE A 122 5.14 3.14 -15.87
N GLY A 123 6.03 4.11 -15.69
CA GLY A 123 6.42 4.59 -14.38
C GLY A 123 6.81 6.05 -14.40
N TYR A 124 6.86 6.66 -13.23
CA TYR A 124 7.15 8.07 -13.09
C TYR A 124 7.83 8.41 -11.77
N THR A 125 8.46 9.59 -11.80
CA THR A 125 8.78 10.41 -10.64
C THR A 125 7.92 11.69 -10.74
N PRO A 126 7.93 12.59 -9.75
CA PRO A 126 7.23 13.88 -9.87
C PRO A 126 7.68 14.74 -11.06
N ARG A 127 8.88 14.49 -11.59
CA ARG A 127 9.48 15.31 -12.66
C ARG A 127 9.29 14.74 -14.06
N VAL A 128 9.19 13.42 -14.19
CA VAL A 128 9.15 12.75 -15.49
C VAL A 128 8.34 11.47 -15.44
N VAL A 129 7.49 11.29 -16.44
CA VAL A 129 6.76 10.06 -16.73
C VAL A 129 7.43 9.38 -17.92
N THR A 130 7.58 8.06 -17.86
CA THR A 130 8.23 7.29 -18.92
C THR A 130 7.49 5.97 -19.11
N GLY A 131 7.13 5.70 -20.36
CA GLY A 131 6.62 4.41 -20.79
C GLY A 131 7.67 3.64 -21.59
N VAL A 132 7.80 2.35 -21.30
CA VAL A 132 8.64 1.42 -22.04
C VAL A 132 7.78 0.26 -22.51
N TRP A 133 7.87 -0.06 -23.79
CA TRP A 133 7.24 -1.22 -24.40
C TRP A 133 8.29 -2.02 -25.16
N PHE A 134 8.17 -3.34 -25.06
CA PHE A 134 8.80 -4.30 -25.95
C PHE A 134 7.72 -5.18 -26.54
N GLY A 135 7.84 -5.44 -27.83
CA GLY A 135 6.99 -6.33 -28.61
C GLY A 135 7.55 -6.46 -30.02
N LEU A 136 6.92 -7.28 -30.84
CA LEU A 136 7.28 -7.49 -32.24
C LEU A 136 6.20 -6.90 -33.14
N ASP A 137 6.59 -6.34 -34.28
CA ASP A 137 5.64 -5.74 -35.24
C ASP A 137 4.58 -6.75 -35.71
N THR A 138 4.99 -8.02 -35.85
CA THR A 138 4.06 -9.14 -35.99
C THR A 138 3.97 -9.83 -34.64
N PRO A 139 2.78 -9.90 -34.00
CA PRO A 139 2.63 -10.46 -32.66
C PRO A 139 3.18 -11.88 -32.57
N ALA A 140 4.17 -12.05 -31.71
CA ALA A 140 4.78 -13.32 -31.37
C ALA A 140 5.46 -13.20 -30.01
N PRO A 141 5.67 -14.31 -29.28
CA PRO A 141 6.38 -14.28 -28.00
C PRO A 141 7.76 -13.62 -28.13
N ILE A 142 8.00 -12.56 -27.35
CA ILE A 142 9.29 -11.84 -27.38
C ILE A 142 10.42 -12.77 -26.92
N MET A 143 10.16 -13.51 -25.85
CA MET A 143 11.04 -14.53 -25.28
C MET A 143 10.28 -15.39 -24.26
N THR A 144 10.83 -16.56 -23.93
CA THR A 144 10.33 -17.37 -22.81
C THR A 144 10.38 -16.57 -21.50
N ARG A 145 9.23 -16.45 -20.80
CA ARG A 145 9.07 -15.65 -19.57
C ARG A 145 9.40 -14.16 -19.78
N GLY A 146 9.03 -13.59 -20.92
CA GLY A 146 9.18 -12.18 -21.27
C GLY A 146 8.19 -11.26 -20.54
N PHE A 147 8.19 -11.24 -19.21
CA PHE A 147 7.30 -10.39 -18.43
C PHE A 147 7.74 -8.91 -18.45
N GLY A 148 6.78 -8.00 -18.27
CA GLY A 148 7.02 -6.57 -18.11
C GLY A 148 7.99 -6.26 -16.96
N GLY A 149 7.91 -7.02 -15.87
CA GLY A 149 8.81 -6.88 -14.71
C GLY A 149 10.24 -7.35 -14.98
N THR A 150 10.46 -8.25 -15.93
CA THR A 150 11.78 -8.82 -16.25
C THR A 150 12.48 -8.10 -17.39
N VAL A 151 11.72 -7.50 -18.33
CA VAL A 151 12.28 -6.86 -19.54
C VAL A 151 12.08 -5.34 -19.49
N ALA A 152 10.83 -4.87 -19.42
CA ALA A 152 10.50 -3.46 -19.52
C ALA A 152 10.91 -2.65 -18.27
N ALA A 153 10.68 -3.19 -17.07
CA ALA A 153 10.97 -2.50 -15.83
C ALA A 153 12.47 -2.22 -15.60
N PRO A 154 13.41 -3.16 -15.86
CA PRO A 154 14.84 -2.86 -15.82
C PRO A 154 15.28 -1.85 -16.88
N ALA A 155 14.74 -1.92 -18.11
CA ALA A 155 15.03 -0.94 -19.16
C ALA A 155 14.59 0.48 -18.75
N TRP A 156 13.38 0.60 -18.18
CA TRP A 156 12.88 1.84 -17.60
C TRP A 156 13.83 2.37 -16.52
N ALA A 157 14.30 1.51 -15.61
CA ALA A 157 15.21 1.91 -14.54
C ALA A 157 16.54 2.47 -15.07
N ARG A 158 17.10 1.88 -16.13
CA ARG A 158 18.32 2.36 -16.80
C ARG A 158 18.13 3.74 -17.40
N PHE A 159 17.04 3.95 -18.13
CA PHE A 159 16.69 5.25 -18.69
C PHE A 159 16.52 6.29 -17.57
N MET A 160 15.76 5.96 -16.53
CA MET A 160 15.44 6.89 -15.46
C MET A 160 16.65 7.29 -14.62
N LYS A 161 17.62 6.39 -14.40
CA LYS A 161 18.91 6.74 -13.79
C LYS A 161 19.66 7.83 -14.57
N ALA A 162 19.58 7.80 -15.90
CA ALA A 162 20.18 8.83 -16.74
C ALA A 162 19.34 10.12 -16.73
N ALA A 163 18.01 10.00 -16.90
CA ALA A 163 17.09 11.13 -16.99
C ALA A 163 16.97 11.93 -15.68
N THR A 164 17.17 11.29 -14.53
CA THR A 164 17.06 11.91 -13.20
C THR A 164 18.42 12.12 -12.52
N ARG A 165 19.50 12.15 -13.30
CA ARG A 165 20.85 12.38 -12.76
C ARG A 165 20.91 13.71 -12.02
N GLY A 166 21.32 13.68 -10.74
CA GLY A 166 21.40 14.86 -9.89
C GLY A 166 20.07 15.30 -9.26
N ALA A 167 18.96 14.60 -9.51
CA ALA A 167 17.71 14.86 -8.81
C ALA A 167 17.75 14.34 -7.36
N GLY A 168 17.07 15.05 -6.46
CA GLY A 168 16.82 14.61 -5.10
C GLY A 168 15.66 13.62 -5.02
N PRO A 169 15.43 13.01 -3.83
CA PRO A 169 14.31 12.10 -3.59
C PRO A 169 12.99 12.88 -3.38
N ASP A 170 12.60 13.70 -4.37
CA ASP A 170 11.40 14.52 -4.29
C ASP A 170 10.14 13.65 -4.43
N TRP A 171 9.12 13.93 -3.63
CA TRP A 171 7.75 13.42 -3.77
C TRP A 171 6.75 14.49 -3.34
N TYR A 172 5.49 14.36 -3.74
CA TYR A 172 4.44 15.28 -3.27
C TYR A 172 4.08 14.96 -1.82
N GLU A 173 3.71 15.99 -1.05
CA GLU A 173 3.16 15.82 0.29
C GLU A 173 1.77 15.19 0.25
N MET A 174 1.41 14.48 1.31
CA MET A 174 0.08 13.90 1.47
C MET A 174 -0.97 15.03 1.53
N PRO A 175 -1.99 15.01 0.66
CA PRO A 175 -3.06 16.01 0.68
C PRO A 175 -3.84 15.97 2.00
N SER A 176 -4.36 17.12 2.43
CA SER A 176 -5.12 17.24 3.69
C SER A 176 -6.44 16.47 3.70
N ASP A 177 -6.97 16.13 2.53
CA ASP A 177 -8.16 15.30 2.32
C ASP A 177 -7.83 13.80 2.21
N VAL A 178 -6.61 13.38 2.58
CA VAL A 178 -6.19 11.99 2.75
C VAL A 178 -5.84 11.71 4.21
N GLU A 179 -6.41 10.65 4.77
CA GLU A 179 -6.06 10.12 6.10
C GLU A 179 -5.34 8.77 5.97
N LYS A 180 -4.38 8.53 6.88
CA LYS A 180 -3.70 7.25 7.05
C LYS A 180 -4.37 6.49 8.19
N VAL A 181 -4.83 5.28 7.93
CA VAL A 181 -5.64 4.50 8.87
C VAL A 181 -5.03 3.12 9.07
N ALA A 182 -4.88 2.72 10.33
CA ALA A 182 -4.49 1.36 10.68
C ALA A 182 -5.65 0.40 10.41
N ILE A 183 -5.42 -0.62 9.56
CA ILE A 183 -6.39 -1.62 9.16
C ILE A 183 -5.97 -2.99 9.66
N CYS A 184 -6.93 -3.74 10.20
CA CYS A 184 -6.72 -5.13 10.56
C CYS A 184 -6.70 -5.99 9.28
N ARG A 185 -5.60 -6.69 9.05
CA ARG A 185 -5.42 -7.56 7.87
C ARG A 185 -6.43 -8.70 7.78
N LEU A 186 -6.97 -9.13 8.91
CA LEU A 186 -7.95 -10.22 8.97
C LEU A 186 -9.38 -9.74 8.70
N SER A 187 -9.77 -8.58 9.22
CA SER A 187 -11.16 -8.11 9.10
C SER A 187 -11.37 -7.06 8.02
N GLY A 188 -10.31 -6.42 7.51
CA GLY A 188 -10.40 -5.26 6.61
C GLY A 188 -10.99 -4.00 7.25
N ALA A 189 -11.23 -4.01 8.57
CA ALA A 189 -11.82 -2.90 9.32
C ALA A 189 -10.75 -2.12 10.10
N ARG A 190 -11.11 -0.98 10.68
CA ARG A 190 -10.19 -0.15 11.48
C ARG A 190 -9.61 -0.98 12.62
N ALA A 191 -8.29 -1.05 12.69
CA ALA A 191 -7.58 -1.83 13.69
C ALA A 191 -7.81 -1.26 15.09
N THR A 192 -7.98 -2.17 16.05
CA THR A 192 -7.92 -1.87 17.49
C THR A 192 -6.51 -2.11 18.01
N PRO A 193 -6.15 -1.66 19.22
CA PRO A 193 -4.87 -2.05 19.85
C PRO A 193 -4.70 -3.56 19.99
N SER A 194 -5.79 -4.28 20.24
CA SER A 194 -5.82 -5.74 20.20
C SER A 194 -5.77 -6.30 18.78
N CYS A 195 -5.55 -5.53 17.72
CA CYS A 195 -5.14 -6.13 16.44
C CYS A 195 -3.62 -6.33 16.39
N GLN A 196 -2.83 -5.67 17.25
CA GLN A 196 -1.36 -5.67 17.22
C GLN A 196 -0.75 -6.90 17.92
N HIS A 197 -1.22 -8.08 17.53
CA HIS A 197 -0.65 -9.34 17.99
C HIS A 197 0.61 -9.65 17.19
N HIS A 198 1.79 -9.58 17.81
CA HIS A 198 2.91 -10.34 17.28
C HIS A 198 2.52 -11.82 17.34
N TYR A 199 2.69 -12.54 16.23
CA TYR A 199 2.58 -13.99 16.20
C TYR A 199 3.64 -14.55 17.17
N VAL A 200 3.27 -14.81 18.41
CA VAL A 200 4.11 -15.56 19.34
C VAL A 200 3.77 -17.03 19.10
N PRO A 201 4.66 -17.84 18.52
CA PRO A 201 4.44 -19.29 18.48
C PRO A 201 4.52 -19.78 19.93
N VAL A 202 3.37 -19.96 20.56
CA VAL A 202 3.27 -20.48 21.91
C VAL A 202 3.41 -22.00 21.84
N ALA A 203 4.66 -22.47 21.86
CA ALA A 203 4.95 -23.86 22.25
C ALA A 203 4.88 -23.94 23.78
N LEU A 204 3.67 -23.97 24.35
CA LEU A 204 3.50 -24.34 25.75
C LEU A 204 3.44 -25.87 25.84
N PRO A 205 4.27 -26.53 26.67
CA PRO A 205 4.05 -27.92 27.02
C PRO A 205 2.74 -27.98 27.83
N VAL A 206 1.72 -28.63 27.28
CA VAL A 206 0.47 -28.90 27.99
C VAL A 206 0.78 -29.89 29.12
N PRO A 207 0.66 -29.54 30.41
CA PRO A 207 0.72 -30.55 31.46
C PRO A 207 -0.58 -31.34 31.41
N ALA A 208 -0.46 -32.66 31.37
CA ALA A 208 -1.57 -33.59 31.41
C ALA A 208 -2.21 -33.65 32.80
N THR A 209 -2.81 -32.55 33.28
CA THR A 209 -3.70 -32.54 34.45
C THR A 209 -4.73 -31.43 34.28
N GLY A 210 -6.00 -31.83 34.32
CA GLY A 210 -7.16 -31.04 33.91
C GLY A 210 -7.28 -29.67 34.56
N VAL A 211 -7.10 -28.64 33.75
CA VAL A 211 -7.75 -27.34 33.88
C VAL A 211 -8.20 -26.98 32.46
N ALA A 212 -9.44 -26.56 32.30
CA ALA A 212 -10.07 -26.31 31.00
C ALA A 212 -9.14 -25.49 30.10
N ALA A 213 -8.68 -26.12 29.02
CA ALA A 213 -7.97 -25.42 27.97
C ALA A 213 -8.89 -24.32 27.46
N VAL A 214 -8.50 -23.07 27.68
CA VAL A 214 -9.08 -21.94 26.95
C VAL A 214 -8.67 -22.19 25.51
N GLY A 215 -9.58 -22.82 24.76
CA GLY A 215 -9.41 -23.09 23.34
C GLY A 215 -9.37 -21.76 22.61
N TYR A 216 -8.17 -21.23 22.39
CA TYR A 216 -7.97 -20.36 21.25
C TYR A 216 -8.15 -21.23 20.01
N VAL A 217 -9.20 -20.94 19.25
CA VAL A 217 -9.34 -21.47 17.90
C VAL A 217 -8.07 -21.09 17.15
N ALA A 218 -7.27 -22.10 16.79
CA ALA A 218 -6.14 -21.89 15.89
C ALA A 218 -6.65 -21.19 14.62
N PRO A 219 -5.96 -20.13 14.13
CA PRO A 219 -6.44 -19.44 12.95
C PRO A 219 -6.43 -20.40 11.75
N ALA A 220 -7.39 -20.20 10.86
CA ALA A 220 -7.43 -20.85 9.55
C ALA A 220 -6.04 -20.82 8.92
N ALA A 221 -5.57 -21.99 8.47
CA ALA A 221 -4.33 -22.11 7.71
C ALA A 221 -4.38 -21.17 6.49
N GLY A 222 -3.49 -20.17 6.44
CA GLY A 222 -3.45 -19.26 5.28
C GLY A 222 -2.67 -17.96 5.44
N LEU A 223 -2.35 -17.49 6.64
CA LEU A 223 -1.49 -16.30 6.80
C LEU A 223 0.00 -16.69 6.78
N PRO A 224 0.82 -16.12 5.88
CA PRO A 224 2.26 -16.34 5.91
C PRO A 224 2.85 -15.78 7.22
N PRO A 225 3.73 -16.53 7.91
CA PRO A 225 4.13 -16.26 9.30
C PRO A 225 5.16 -15.12 9.47
N SER A 226 5.03 -13.99 8.78
CA SER A 226 6.02 -12.89 8.87
C SER A 226 5.49 -11.46 8.81
N GLU A 227 4.21 -11.24 8.48
CA GLU A 227 3.69 -9.88 8.31
C GLU A 227 2.84 -9.44 9.51
N PRO A 228 2.93 -8.17 9.94
CA PRO A 228 2.11 -7.66 11.03
C PRO A 228 0.62 -7.79 10.70
N SER A 229 -0.17 -8.14 11.70
CA SER A 229 -1.63 -8.26 11.62
C SER A 229 -2.35 -6.92 11.40
N VAL A 230 -1.61 -5.81 11.52
CA VAL A 230 -2.05 -4.45 11.24
C VAL A 230 -1.14 -3.84 10.18
N TYR A 231 -1.73 -3.16 9.21
CA TYR A 231 -1.01 -2.34 8.24
C TYR A 231 -1.71 -0.99 8.11
N ASP A 232 -0.96 0.03 7.67
CA ASP A 232 -1.56 1.33 7.41
C ASP A 232 -1.99 1.42 5.94
N GLU A 233 -3.18 1.94 5.71
CA GLU A 233 -3.74 2.18 4.37
C GLU A 233 -4.18 3.64 4.27
N LEU A 234 -4.24 4.17 3.04
CA LEU A 234 -4.65 5.55 2.78
C LEU A 234 -6.12 5.59 2.34
N PHE A 235 -6.87 6.54 2.89
CA PHE A 235 -8.26 6.78 2.51
C PHE A 235 -8.49 8.26 2.27
N ALA A 236 -9.43 8.59 1.39
CA ALA A 236 -9.99 9.93 1.37
C ALA A 236 -10.76 10.16 2.69
N VAL A 237 -10.58 11.32 3.31
CA VAL A 237 -11.16 11.62 4.62
C VAL A 237 -12.66 11.37 4.61
N GLY A 238 -13.13 10.56 5.55
CA GLY A 238 -14.55 10.24 5.72
C GLY A 238 -15.13 9.18 4.78
N THR A 239 -14.29 8.52 3.96
CA THR A 239 -14.75 7.43 3.08
C THR A 239 -14.69 6.03 3.71
N ILE A 240 -13.77 5.82 4.65
CA ILE A 240 -13.61 4.55 5.35
C ILE A 240 -14.62 4.45 6.51
N SER A 241 -15.18 3.25 6.72
CA SER A 241 -16.08 2.98 7.83
C SER A 241 -15.44 3.33 9.19
N ALA A 242 -16.25 3.82 10.13
CA ALA A 242 -15.85 4.04 11.51
C ALA A 242 -15.86 2.73 12.34
N GLU A 243 -16.34 1.63 11.77
CA GLU A 243 -16.41 0.33 12.45
C GLU A 243 -15.01 -0.20 12.79
N LEU A 244 -14.85 -0.55 14.07
CA LEU A 244 -13.64 -1.19 14.59
C LEU A 244 -13.64 -2.68 14.28
N CYS A 245 -12.45 -3.26 14.20
CA CYS A 245 -12.25 -4.69 14.00
C CYS A 245 -13.08 -5.53 14.99
N PRO A 246 -14.06 -6.33 14.51
CA PRO A 246 -14.87 -7.18 15.37
C PRO A 246 -14.14 -8.45 15.80
N MET A 247 -13.09 -8.83 15.07
CA MET A 247 -12.34 -10.08 15.27
C MET A 247 -11.41 -10.03 16.48
N HIS A 248 -10.86 -8.84 16.78
CA HIS A 248 -9.98 -8.63 17.90
C HIS A 248 -10.52 -7.55 18.80
N THR A 249 -11.60 -7.91 19.48
CA THR A 249 -12.02 -7.16 20.65
C THR A 249 -10.88 -7.21 21.67
N PRO A 250 -10.68 -6.15 22.46
CA PRO A 250 -9.96 -6.33 23.70
C PRO A 250 -10.68 -7.46 24.41
N SER A 251 -10.03 -8.62 24.57
CA SER A 251 -10.47 -9.59 25.57
C SER A 251 -10.76 -8.77 26.81
N PRO A 252 -11.95 -8.89 27.44
CA PRO A 252 -12.26 -8.07 28.59
C PRO A 252 -11.16 -8.34 29.60
N ALA A 253 -10.21 -7.41 29.70
CA ALA A 253 -9.20 -7.44 30.72
C ALA A 253 -9.98 -7.28 32.01
N TYR A 254 -10.29 -8.40 32.65
CA TYR A 254 -10.82 -8.46 34.00
C TYR A 254 -11.95 -7.43 34.24
N GLY A 255 -13.04 -7.55 33.49
CA GLY A 255 -14.33 -7.01 33.93
C GLY A 255 -14.68 -7.73 35.23
N GLY A 256 -14.73 -6.97 36.33
CA GLY A 256 -14.86 -7.51 37.68
C GLY A 256 -15.93 -8.59 37.81
N PHE A 257 -15.61 -9.61 38.60
CA PHE A 257 -16.61 -10.46 39.25
C PHE A 257 -17.61 -9.56 39.98
N VAL A 258 -18.75 -9.27 39.35
CA VAL A 258 -19.94 -8.83 40.05
C VAL A 258 -20.70 -10.09 40.41
N GLY A 259 -20.68 -10.44 41.71
CA GLY A 259 -21.54 -11.49 42.26
C GLY A 259 -20.82 -12.78 42.65
N SER A 260 -19.99 -12.73 43.68
CA SER A 260 -20.07 -13.66 44.83
C SER A 260 -19.00 -13.24 45.83
N THR A 261 -19.42 -13.16 47.09
CA THR A 261 -18.58 -12.85 48.26
C THR A 261 -17.29 -13.66 48.25
N LEU A 262 -16.17 -12.99 48.04
CA LEU A 262 -14.82 -13.53 48.23
C LEU A 262 -14.27 -12.96 49.53
N GLU A 263 -14.53 -13.67 50.63
CA GLU A 263 -13.63 -13.65 51.78
C GLU A 263 -12.36 -14.40 51.37
N ALA A 264 -11.25 -13.68 51.19
CA ALA A 264 -9.86 -14.07 51.47
C ALA A 264 -8.88 -13.28 50.59
N SER A 265 -7.81 -12.82 51.21
CA SER A 265 -6.67 -12.15 50.59
C SER A 265 -6.03 -13.01 49.49
N THR A 266 -6.03 -12.56 48.23
CA THR A 266 -5.35 -13.23 47.13
C THR A 266 -3.92 -12.69 46.99
N THR A 267 -2.92 -13.56 47.14
CA THR A 267 -1.51 -13.24 46.87
C THR A 267 -1.17 -13.67 45.45
N LEU A 268 -0.65 -12.75 44.63
CA LEU A 268 -0.28 -13.04 43.23
C LEU A 268 1.25 -13.13 43.13
N THR A 269 1.77 -14.32 42.86
CA THR A 269 3.20 -14.58 42.63
C THR A 269 3.49 -14.69 41.14
N VAL A 270 4.39 -13.84 40.64
CA VAL A 270 4.95 -13.91 39.30
C VAL A 270 6.39 -14.40 39.41
N ASP A 271 6.71 -15.56 38.84
CA ASP A 271 8.07 -16.08 38.79
C ASP A 271 8.69 -15.80 37.41
N ALA A 272 9.74 -14.99 37.41
CA ALA A 272 10.71 -14.95 36.33
C ALA A 272 12.10 -14.94 36.98
N ALA A 273 12.59 -16.12 37.32
CA ALA A 273 13.97 -16.43 37.68
C ALA A 273 14.61 -15.44 38.69
N ALA A 274 14.27 -15.66 39.96
CA ALA A 274 15.07 -15.35 41.16
C ALA A 274 15.08 -13.91 41.74
N ARG A 275 13.99 -13.13 41.66
CA ARG A 275 13.74 -12.02 42.61
C ARG A 275 12.27 -11.97 43.04
N ARG A 276 11.98 -12.38 44.28
CA ARG A 276 10.62 -12.42 44.83
C ARG A 276 10.13 -11.01 45.14
N VAL A 277 8.96 -10.64 44.62
CA VAL A 277 8.25 -9.42 44.98
C VAL A 277 6.87 -9.82 45.49
N VAL A 278 6.58 -9.50 46.75
CA VAL A 278 5.25 -9.73 47.34
C VAL A 278 4.42 -8.48 47.11
N LEU A 279 3.33 -8.63 46.35
CA LEU A 279 2.34 -7.57 46.15
C LEU A 279 1.15 -7.83 47.06
N GLU A 280 0.80 -6.83 47.86
CA GLU A 280 -0.37 -6.86 48.74
C GLU A 280 -1.39 -5.84 48.22
N GLN A 281 -2.63 -6.27 48.06
CA GLN A 281 -3.73 -5.37 47.71
C GLN A 281 -4.28 -4.73 48.98
N VAL A 282 -4.17 -3.41 49.06
CA VAL A 282 -4.71 -2.61 50.16
C VAL A 282 -5.86 -1.76 49.63
N VAL A 283 -7.03 -1.91 50.21
CA VAL A 283 -8.20 -1.07 49.89
C VAL A 283 -8.16 0.16 50.81
N GLY A 284 -8.01 1.34 50.22
CA GLY A 284 -8.06 2.60 50.97
C GLY A 284 -9.48 2.92 51.44
N SER A 285 -9.60 3.80 52.44
CA SER A 285 -10.89 4.32 52.91
C SER A 285 -11.66 5.12 51.85
N ASP A 286 -11.01 5.44 50.73
CA ASP A 286 -11.57 6.04 49.52
C ASP A 286 -12.16 5.00 48.54
N GLY A 287 -12.16 3.72 48.89
CA GLY A 287 -12.64 2.63 48.03
C GLY A 287 -11.69 2.27 46.88
N VAL A 288 -10.54 2.95 46.78
CA VAL A 288 -9.54 2.70 45.74
C VAL A 288 -8.60 1.60 46.19
N SER A 289 -8.60 0.48 45.45
CA SER A 289 -7.64 -0.60 45.63
C SER A 289 -6.27 -0.20 45.09
N ARG A 290 -5.24 -0.27 45.94
CA ARG A 290 -3.85 0.00 45.57
C ARG A 290 -3.03 -1.27 45.76
N LEU A 291 -2.14 -1.57 44.82
CA LEU A 291 -1.17 -2.65 44.95
C LEU A 291 0.12 -2.09 45.55
N VAL A 292 0.49 -2.58 46.72
CA VAL A 292 1.68 -2.11 47.45
C VAL A 292 2.74 -3.21 47.43
N VAL A 293 3.96 -2.84 47.04
CA VAL A 293 5.11 -3.75 47.05
C VAL A 293 5.65 -3.86 48.47
N LYS A 294 5.50 -5.02 49.11
CA LYS A 294 6.18 -5.33 50.38
C LYS A 294 7.57 -5.90 50.07
N LYS A 295 8.57 -5.02 50.18
CA LYS A 295 10.02 -5.23 50.29
C LYS A 295 10.67 -6.38 49.48
N LYS A 296 11.65 -6.00 48.65
CA LYS A 296 12.60 -6.90 47.97
C LYS A 296 13.35 -7.76 48.99
N HIS A 297 13.31 -9.09 48.84
CA HIS A 297 14.29 -10.01 49.41
C HIS A 297 15.10 -10.64 48.28
#